data_AF-A0A4P5WUL8-F1
#
_entry.id   AF-A0A4P5WUL8-F1
#
_cell.length_a   1.000
_cell.length_b   1.000
_cell.length_c   1.000
_cell.angle_alpha   90.00
_cell.angle_beta   90.00
_cell.angle_gamma   90.00
#
_symmetry.space_group_name_H-M   'P 1'
#
loop_
_entity.id
_entity.type
_entity.pdbx_description
1 polymer ?
#
loop_
_entity_poly.entity_id
_entity_poly.type
_entity_poly.pdbx_seq_one_letter_code
_entity_poly.pdbx_strand_id
1 'polypeptide(L)' 'MYDLIGDIHGHADALQQLLRQLGFSRRKGVYRPPERTAIFLGDFIDRGPKIRETLEIVRPMIDSWADRRR' A
#
# COMPACT_ATOMS: atom_id res chain seq x y z
N MET A 1 11.34 9.84 5.54
CA MET A 1 10.89 8.94 6.63
C MET A 1 10.13 7.77 6.02
N TYR A 2 10.16 6.59 6.64
CA TYR A 2 9.60 5.36 6.06
C TYR A 2 8.52 4.75 6.97
N ASP A 3 7.54 4.10 6.36
CA ASP A 3 6.53 3.29 7.04
C ASP A 3 6.68 1.84 6.63
N LEU A 4 7.01 0.97 7.58
CA LEU A 4 7.10 -0.46 7.33
C LEU A 4 5.70 -1.06 7.48
N ILE A 5 5.19 -1.64 6.39
CA ILE A 5 3.88 -2.31 6.36
C ILE A 5 4.15 -3.80 6.18
N GLY A 6 3.78 -4.57 7.19
CA GLY A 6 3.88 -6.03 7.16
C GLY A 6 2.76 -6.68 6.35
N ASP A 7 2.70 -8.00 6.51
CA ASP A 7 1.64 -8.93 6.18
C ASP A 7 0.24 -8.34 6.02
N ILE A 8 -0.30 -8.45 4.80
CA ILE A 8 -1.64 -7.96 4.44
C ILE A 8 -2.63 -9.12 4.26
N HIS A 9 -2.16 -10.26 3.76
CA HIS A 9 -2.95 -11.49 3.64
C HIS A 9 -4.30 -11.24 2.94
N GLY A 10 -4.34 -10.45 1.88
CA GLY A 10 -5.56 -10.13 1.14
C GLY A 10 -6.63 -9.31 1.88
N HIS A 11 -6.30 -8.62 2.97
CA HIS A 11 -7.25 -7.78 3.73
C HIS A 11 -7.21 -6.31 3.28
N ALA A 12 -7.80 -6.03 2.12
CA ALA A 12 -7.78 -4.69 1.54
C ALA A 12 -8.41 -3.60 2.43
N ASP A 13 -9.47 -3.90 3.19
CA ASP A 13 -10.12 -2.92 4.07
C ASP A 13 -9.19 -2.48 5.21
N ALA A 14 -8.50 -3.44 5.83
CA ALA A 14 -7.52 -3.20 6.88
C ALA A 14 -6.34 -2.38 6.34
N LEU A 15 -5.84 -2.73 5.15
CA LEU A 15 -4.81 -1.95 4.46
C LEU A 15 -5.26 -0.50 4.23
N GLN A 16 -6.46 -0.28 3.70
CA GLN A 16 -6.97 1.07 3.45
C GLN A 16 -7.14 1.87 4.75
N GLN A 17 -7.60 1.22 5.83
CA GLN A 17 -7.72 1.84 7.14
C GLN A 17 -6.35 2.25 7.68
N LEU A 18 -5.36 1.36 7.63
CA LEU A 18 -3.99 1.64 8.04
C LEU A 18 -3.40 2.82 7.25
N LEU A 19 -3.54 2.81 5.92
CA LEU A 19 -3.05 3.89 5.07
C LEU A 19 -3.68 5.24 5.45
N ARG A 20 -4.99 5.28 5.73
CA ARG A 20 -5.64 6.51 6.21
C ARG A 20 -5.10 6.95 7.57
N GLN A 21 -4.89 6.03 8.51
CA GLN A 21 -4.32 6.35 9.83
C GLN A 21 -2.89 6.88 9.74
N LEU A 22 -2.11 6.38 8.78
CA LEU A 22 -0.76 6.87 8.48
C LEU A 22 -0.76 8.19 7.68
N GLY A 23 -1.93 8.75 7.37
CA GLY A 23 -2.06 10.03 6.65
C GLY A 23 -1.88 9.92 5.13
N PHE A 24 -1.94 8.72 4.57
CA PHE A 24 -1.90 8.55 3.12
C PHE A 24 -3.25 8.96 2.52
N SER A 25 -3.19 9.69 1.41
CA SER A 25 -4.38 10.10 0.66
C SER A 25 -4.33 9.50 -0.75
N ARG A 26 -5.49 9.14 -1.29
CA ARG A 26 -5.59 8.58 -2.63
C ARG A 26 -5.61 9.72 -3.67
N ARG A 27 -4.60 9.78 -4.54
CA ARG A 27 -4.51 10.75 -5.65
C ARG A 27 -4.25 10.01 -6.96
N LYS A 28 -5.11 10.25 -7.96
CA LYS A 28 -5.08 9.56 -9.26
C LYS A 28 -5.02 8.03 -9.10
N GLY A 29 -5.87 7.48 -8.22
CA GLY A 29 -5.95 6.03 -7.96
C GLY A 29 -4.89 5.46 -7.01
N VAL A 30 -3.81 6.18 -6.70
CA VAL A 30 -2.68 5.69 -5.89
C VAL A 30 -2.63 6.37 -4.51
N TYR A 31 -2.40 5.60 -3.45
CA TYR A 31 -2.13 6.17 -2.13
C TYR A 31 -0.74 6.82 -2.09
N ARG A 32 -0.71 8.11 -1.74
CA ARG A 32 0.52 8.90 -1.64
C ARG A 32 0.57 9.63 -0.30
N PRO A 33 1.69 9.52 0.43
CA PRO A 33 1.98 10.39 1.55
C PRO A 33 2.71 11.68 1.09
N PRO A 34 2.67 12.77 1.86
CA PRO A 34 3.36 14.02 1.50
C PRO A 34 4.90 13.88 1.49
N GLU A 35 5.47 13.31 2.56
CA GLU A 35 6.93 13.30 2.79
C GLU A 35 7.49 11.93 3.23
N ARG A 36 6.63 10.90 3.20
CA ARG A 36 6.97 9.53 3.62
C ARG A 36 7.02 8.58 2.44
N THR A 37 7.49 7.36 2.65
CA THR A 37 7.39 6.28 1.67
C THR A 37 7.03 5.03 2.45
N ALA A 38 5.97 4.33 2.04
CA ALA A 38 5.69 3.02 2.61
C ALA A 38 6.71 2.00 2.06
N ILE A 39 7.03 0.99 2.85
CA ILE A 39 7.87 -0.15 2.47
C ILE A 39 7.07 -1.37 2.87
N PHE A 40 6.62 -2.11 1.86
CA PHE A 40 5.91 -3.36 2.08
C PHE A 40 6.90 -4.50 2.27
N LEU A 41 6.72 -5.28 3.34
CA LEU A 41 7.66 -6.33 3.73
C LEU A 41 7.41 -7.67 3.01
N GLY A 42 6.21 -7.89 2.48
CA GLY A 42 5.84 -9.15 1.82
C GLY A 42 4.39 -9.52 2.09
N ASP A 43 4.03 -10.77 1.74
CA ASP A 43 2.77 -11.43 2.11
C ASP A 43 1.49 -10.60 1.87
N PHE A 44 1.36 -10.15 0.63
CA PHE A 44 0.15 -9.48 0.13
C PHE A 44 -1.03 -10.44 -0.01
N ILE A 45 -0.73 -11.71 -0.27
CA ILE A 45 -1.68 -12.73 -0.64
C ILE A 45 -1.55 -13.88 0.35
N ASP A 46 -2.64 -14.21 1.03
CA ASP A 46 -2.94 -15.53 1.60
C ASP A 46 -4.31 -15.45 2.27
N ARG A 47 -5.19 -16.44 2.04
CA ARG A 47 -6.52 -16.68 2.70
C ARG A 47 -7.52 -15.52 2.82
N GLY A 48 -7.15 -14.29 2.49
CA GLY A 48 -7.97 -13.11 2.69
C GLY A 48 -9.10 -12.98 1.68
N PRO A 49 -10.20 -12.32 2.05
CA PRO A 49 -11.37 -12.19 1.20
C PRO A 49 -11.18 -11.22 0.02
N LYS A 50 -10.14 -10.38 0.04
CA LYS A 50 -9.97 -9.24 -0.89
C LYS A 50 -8.55 -9.18 -1.49
N ILE A 51 -8.03 -10.33 -1.91
CA ILE A 51 -6.70 -10.45 -2.52
C ILE A 51 -6.54 -9.53 -3.74
N ARG A 52 -7.52 -9.53 -4.66
CA ARG A 52 -7.46 -8.69 -5.87
C ARG A 52 -7.37 -7.20 -5.54
N GLU A 53 -8.25 -6.72 -4.67
CA GLU A 53 -8.29 -5.31 -4.25
C GLU A 53 -7.00 -4.91 -3.51
N THR A 54 -6.43 -5.83 -2.73
CA THR A 54 -5.12 -5.63 -2.08
C THR A 54 -4.03 -5.38 -3.12
N LEU A 55 -3.96 -6.19 -4.17
CA LEU A 55 -2.98 -6.00 -5.25
C LEU A 55 -3.24 -4.72 -6.05
N GLU A 56 -4.51 -4.36 -6.30
CA GLU A 56 -4.89 -3.10 -6.97
C GLU A 56 -4.47 -1.85 -6.17
N ILE A 57 -4.34 -1.96 -4.85
CA ILE A 57 -3.82 -0.89 -3.99
C ILE A 57 -2.29 -0.87 -4.00
N VAL A 58 -1.66 -2.01 -3.74
CA VAL A 58 -0.21 -2.09 -3.49
C VAL A 58 0.58 -1.89 -4.77
N ARG A 59 0.15 -2.48 -5.89
CA ARG A 59 0.93 -2.47 -7.14
C ARG A 59 1.21 -1.05 -7.66
N PRO A 60 0.20 -0.15 -7.78
CA PRO A 60 0.46 1.22 -8.22
C PRO A 60 1.33 2.03 -7.25
N MET A 61 1.31 1.72 -5.95
CA MET A 61 2.19 2.37 -4.97
C MET A 61 3.65 2.00 -5.23
N ILE A 62 3.93 0.70 -5.40
CA ILE A 62 5.28 0.20 -5.72
C ILE A 62 5.77 0.80 -7.04
N ASP A 63 4.96 0.74 -8.10
CA ASP A 63 5.32 1.25 -9.42
C ASP A 63 5.63 2.77 -9.36
N SER A 64 4.82 3.54 -8.62
CA SER A 64 5.05 4.98 -8.43
C SER A 64 6.31 5.32 -7.64
N TRP A 65 6.87 4.41 -6.85
CA TRP A 65 8.12 4.65 -6.12
C TRP A 65 9.35 4.21 -6.92
N ALA A 66 9.20 3.20 -7.78
CA ALA A 66 10.26 2.83 -8.72
C ALA A 66 10.57 3.97 -9.70
N ASP A 67 9.54 4.71 -10.12
CA ASP A 67 9.68 5.89 -10.98
C ASP A 67 10.46 7.03 -10.31
N ARG A 68 10.28 7.25 -9.00
CA ARG A 68 11.03 8.26 -8.23
C ARG A 68 12.53 8.00 -8.11
N ARG A 69 13.00 6.79 -8.45
CA ARG A 69 14.41 6.40 -8.39
C ARG A 69 15.12 6.47 -9.75
N ARG A 70 14.41 6.84 -10.83
CA ARG A 70 15.00 7.17 -12.13
C ARG A 70 15.12 8.69 -12.26
#